data_AF-A0A377PK71-F1
#
_entry.id   AF-A0A377PK71-F1
#
_cell.length_a   1.000
_cell.length_b   1.000
_cell.length_c   1.000
_cell.angle_alpha   90.00
_cell.angle_beta   90.00
_cell.angle_gamma   90.00
#
_symmetry.space_group_name_H-M   'P 1'
#
loop_
_entity.id
_entity.type
_entity.pdbx_description
1 polymer ?
#
loop_
_entity_poly.entity_id
_entity_poly.type
_entity_poly.pdbx_seq_one_letter_code
_entity_poly.pdbx_strand_id
1 'polypeptide(L)' 'MPLLLAFVLIGFFIWLAENISTFFGIWKYPNQLGAWSAVHVGKWSSWALLVIMTFTITTYLKDIKRRIHIAQ' A
#
# COMPACT_ATOMS: atom_id res chain seq x y z
N MET A 1 6.45 -11.48 -14.93
CA MET A 1 5.42 -10.43 -14.82
C MET A 1 6.10 -9.08 -14.61
N PRO A 2 5.67 -7.99 -15.27
CA PRO A 2 6.27 -6.67 -15.06
C PRO A 2 6.00 -6.19 -13.63
N LEU A 3 7.05 -5.93 -12.85
CA LEU A 3 6.93 -5.54 -11.44
C LEU A 3 6.13 -4.24 -11.28
N LEU A 4 6.35 -3.27 -12.18
CA LEU A 4 5.59 -2.02 -12.23
C LEU A 4 4.08 -2.25 -12.38
N LEU A 5 3.68 -3.22 -13.20
CA LEU A 5 2.27 -3.54 -13.39
C LEU A 5 1.64 -4.08 -12.10
N ALA A 6 2.37 -4.90 -11.35
CA ALA A 6 1.91 -5.40 -10.05
C ALA A 6 1.70 -4.26 -9.04
N PHE A 7 2.64 -3.31 -8.94
CA PHE A 7 2.50 -2.14 -8.06
C PHE A 7 1.29 -1.27 -8.42
N VAL A 8 1.07 -1.01 -9.71
CA VAL A 8 -0.08 -0.23 -10.18
C VAL A 8 -1.40 -0.94 -9.86
N LEU A 9 -1.48 -2.24 -10.11
CA LEU A 9 -2.69 -3.02 -9.82
C LEU A 9 -3.00 -3.07 -8.33
N ILE A 10 -2.00 -3.27 -7.47
CA ILE A 10 -2.18 -3.25 -6.01
C ILE A 10 -2.74 -1.89 -5.56
N GLY A 11 -2.13 -0.78 -6.01
CA GLY A 11 -2.62 0.57 -5.69
C GLY A 11 -4.04 0.81 -6.20
N PHE A 12 -4.36 0.33 -7.40
CA PHE A 12 -5.70 0.43 -7.98
C PHE A 12 -6.76 -0.34 -7.17
N PHE A 13 -6.48 -1.59 -6.79
CA PHE A 13 -7.42 -2.40 -6.01
C PHE A 13 -7.63 -1.85 -4.60
N ILE A 14 -6.58 -1.33 -3.94
CA ILE A 14 -6.71 -0.69 -2.63
C ILE A 14 -7.55 0.59 -2.76
N TRP A 15 -7.28 1.42 -3.78
CA TRP A 15 -8.07 2.62 -4.05
C TRP A 15 -9.54 2.32 -4.30
N LEU A 16 -9.83 1.29 -5.10
CA LEU A 16 -11.19 0.88 -5.40
C LEU A 16 -11.90 0.39 -4.13
N ALA A 17 -11.25 -0.48 -3.35
CA ALA A 17 -11.78 -0.98 -2.07
C ALA A 17 -12.06 0.15 -1.08
N GLU A 18 -11.22 1.18 -1.05
CA GLU A 18 -11.40 2.33 -0.17
C GLU A 18 -12.55 3.26 -0.61
N ASN A 19 -12.72 3.47 -1.91
CA ASN A 19 -13.88 4.21 -2.44
C ASN A 19 -15.18 3.46 -2.20
N ILE A 20 -15.17 2.13 -2.36
CA ILE A 20 -16.32 1.27 -2.05
C ILE A 20 -16.64 1.34 -0.54
N SER A 21 -15.63 1.21 0.32
CA SER A 21 -15.82 1.24 1.78
C SER A 21 -16.38 2.57 2.28
N THR A 22 -15.93 3.69 1.69
CA THR A 22 -16.43 5.04 2.00
C THR A 22 -17.82 5.29 1.42
N PHE A 23 -18.16 4.70 0.27
CA PHE A 23 -19.50 4.75 -0.32
C PHE A 23 -20.53 3.99 0.52
N PHE A 24 -20.22 2.77 0.95
CA PHE A 24 -21.08 1.96 1.81
C PHE A 24 -21.13 2.45 3.26
N GLY A 25 -20.31 3.43 3.64
CA GLY A 25 -20.29 4.00 4.98
C GLY A 25 -19.68 3.08 6.05
N ILE A 26 -18.88 2.09 5.64
CA ILE A 26 -18.16 1.18 6.54
C ILE A 26 -17.18 1.96 7.41
N TRP A 27 -16.50 2.95 6.81
CA TRP A 27 -15.85 4.04 7.50
C TRP A 27 -15.98 5.32 6.67
N LYS A 28 -16.09 6.47 7.31
CA LYS A 28 -16.08 7.77 6.63
C LYS A 28 -15.00 8.65 7.21
N TYR A 29 -14.29 9.35 6.33
CA TYR A 29 -13.41 10.41 6.81
C TYR A 29 -14.25 11.58 7.35
N PRO A 30 -13.78 12.29 8.39
CA PRO A 30 -14.51 13.44 8.93
C PRO A 30 -14.75 14.54 7.88
N ASN A 31 -13.91 14.62 6.84
CA ASN A 31 -14.10 15.51 5.70
C ASN A 31 -15.22 15.07 4.72
N GLN A 32 -15.77 13.86 4.85
CA GLN A 32 -16.85 13.29 4.02
C GLN A 32 -18.22 13.27 4.74
N LEU A 33 -18.36 13.95 5.87
CA LEU A 33 -19.60 13.96 6.67
C LEU A 33 -20.76 14.74 6.01
N GLY A 34 -20.47 15.68 5.09
CA GLY A 34 -21.50 16.50 4.42
C GLY A 34 -21.88 16.06 3.00
N ALA A 35 -20.94 15.52 2.23
CA ALA A 35 -21.15 15.02 0.88
C ALA A 35 -20.15 13.89 0.57
N TRP A 36 -20.56 12.89 -0.21
CA TRP A 36 -19.64 11.87 -0.69
C TRP A 36 -18.64 12.51 -1.66
N SER A 37 -17.36 12.28 -1.42
CA SER A 37 -16.26 12.72 -2.28
C SER A 37 -15.32 11.55 -2.49
N ALA A 38 -14.87 11.35 -3.73
CA ALA A 38 -13.95 10.28 -4.05
C ALA A 38 -12.66 10.41 -3.22
N VAL A 39 -12.12 9.28 -2.78
CA VAL A 39 -10.90 9.26 -1.97
C VAL A 39 -9.72 9.75 -2.81
N HIS A 40 -9.02 10.76 -2.27
CA HIS A 40 -7.96 11.46 -2.97
C HIS A 40 -6.87 10.48 -3.45
N VAL A 41 -6.52 10.58 -4.74
CA VAL A 41 -5.42 9.81 -5.37
C VAL A 41 -4.07 10.09 -4.68
N GLY A 42 -3.97 11.16 -3.89
CA GLY A 42 -2.80 11.44 -3.05
C GLY A 42 -2.38 10.29 -2.12
N LYS A 43 -3.31 9.40 -1.74
CA LYS A 43 -3.01 8.21 -0.94
C LYS A 43 -2.20 7.14 -1.67
N TRP A 44 -2.15 7.18 -3.01
CA TRP A 44 -1.29 6.30 -3.78
C TRP A 44 0.18 6.46 -3.41
N SER A 45 0.61 7.68 -3.06
CA SER A 45 1.98 7.93 -2.61
C SER A 45 2.29 7.19 -1.30
N SER A 46 1.36 7.19 -0.35
CA SER A 46 1.51 6.48 0.92
C SER A 46 1.59 4.95 0.74
N TRP A 47 0.78 4.38 -0.16
CA TRP A 47 0.87 2.93 -0.44
C TRP A 47 2.15 2.58 -1.18
N ALA A 48 2.58 3.38 -2.16
CA ALA A 48 3.85 3.17 -2.83
C ALA A 48 5.02 3.19 -1.82
N LEU A 49 5.03 4.14 -0.89
CA LEU A 49 6.01 4.20 0.18
C LEU A 49 5.99 2.96 1.08
N LEU A 50 4.81 2.47 1.46
CA LEU A 50 4.67 1.24 2.24
C LEU A 50 5.33 0.06 1.53
N VAL A 51 5.02 -0.16 0.25
CA VAL A 51 5.58 -1.33 -0.46
C VAL A 51 7.09 -1.18 -0.70
N ILE A 52 7.57 0.02 -1.04
CA ILE A 52 9.02 0.29 -1.17
C ILE A 52 9.73 0.00 0.16
N MET A 53 9.16 0.44 1.27
CA MET A 53 9.75 0.23 2.59
C MET A 53 9.76 -1.25 2.98
N THR A 54 8.65 -1.97 2.79
CA THR A 54 8.60 -3.43 3.03
C THR A 54 9.64 -4.17 2.20
N PHE A 55 9.80 -3.80 0.92
CA PHE A 55 10.78 -4.43 0.05
C PHE A 55 12.20 -4.14 0.51
N THR A 56 12.50 -2.88 0.87
CA THR A 56 13.81 -2.44 1.39
C THR A 56 14.19 -3.18 2.66
N ILE A 57 13.27 -3.32 3.62
CA ILE A 57 13.50 -4.12 4.82
C ILE A 57 13.80 -5.58 4.45
N THR A 58 13.01 -6.16 3.56
CA THR A 58 13.15 -7.57 3.17
C THR A 58 14.48 -7.84 2.47
N THR A 59 14.92 -6.93 1.59
CA THR A 59 16.21 -7.06 0.90
C THR A 59 17.37 -6.89 1.88
N TYR A 60 17.27 -5.93 2.80
CA TYR A 60 18.27 -5.72 3.84
C TYR A 60 18.41 -6.92 4.78
N LEU A 61 17.28 -7.49 5.25
CA LEU A 61 17.28 -8.69 6.07
C LEU A 61 17.88 -9.91 5.35
N LYS A 62 17.58 -10.06 4.04
CA LYS A 62 18.19 -11.12 3.22
C LYS A 62 19.70 -10.93 3.06
N ASP A 63 20.19 -9.70 2.94
CA ASP A 63 21.62 -9.42 2.88
C ASP A 63 22.32 -9.75 4.19
N ILE A 64 21.74 -9.32 5.33
CA ILE A 64 22.23 -9.66 6.67
C ILE A 64 22.31 -11.18 6.84
N LYS A 65 21.24 -11.91 6.49
CA LYS A 65 21.20 -13.37 6.61
C LYS A 65 22.31 -14.06 5.80
N ARG A 66 22.73 -13.49 4.65
CA ARG A 66 23.85 -14.04 3.88
C ARG A 66 25.21 -13.75 4.50
N ARG A 67 25.36 -12.62 5.18
CA ARG A 67 26.63 -12.22 5.82
C ARG A 67 26.85 -12.91 7.17
N ILE A 68 25.78 -13.21 7.89
CA ILE A 68 25.86 -13.90 9.17
C ILE A 68 25.83 -15.41 8.93
N HIS A 69 26.95 -16.09 9.18
CA HIS A 69 26.97 -17.55 9.24
C HIS A 69 26.26 -17.99 10.52
N ILE A 70 25.01 -18.42 10.41
CA ILE A 70 24.30 -19.06 11.53
C ILE A 70 24.83 -20.49 11.61
N ALA A 71 25.66 -20.78 12.61
CA ALA A 71 25.98 -22.15 12.98
C ALA A 71 24.64 -22.85 13.30
N GLN A 72 24.28 -23.83 12.47
CA GLN A 72 23.05 -24.62 12.57
C GLN A 72 23.09 -25.52 13.81
#